data_AF-A0A2M8L233-F1
#
_entry.id   AF-A0A2M8L233-F1
#
_cell.length_a   1.000
_cell.length_b   1.000
_cell.length_c   1.000
_cell.angle_alpha   90.00
_cell.angle_beta   90.00
_cell.angle_gamma   90.00
#
_symmetry.space_group_name_H-M   'P 1'
#
loop_
_entity.id
_entity.type
_entity.pdbx_description
1 polymer ?
#
loop_
_entity_poly.entity_id
_entity_poly.type
_entity_poly.pdbx_seq_one_letter_code
_entity_poly.pdbx_strand_id
1 'polypeptide(L)'
;TKYTLIKMLGFAIDAITSFSVFPLRIATMTGLVMSLVSGIYGLYAIYAWMFNGRVIIGWGSVIVSILFMGGLQLVILGIIGEYIGKIFMETKRRPHYILMETNIREKK
;
A
#
# COMPACT_ATOMS: atom_id res chain seq x y z
N THR A 1 7.64 -20.18 -26.78
CA THR A 1 7.84 -19.16 -25.72
C THR A 1 6.48 -18.79 -25.14
N LYS A 2 5.97 -19.58 -24.17
CA LYS A 2 4.57 -19.47 -23.67
C LYS A 2 4.38 -18.43 -22.55
N TYR A 3 5.47 -17.95 -21.95
CA TYR A 3 5.45 -16.96 -20.87
C TYR A 3 6.07 -15.64 -21.33
N THR A 4 5.25 -14.59 -21.29
CA THR A 4 5.69 -13.21 -21.51
C THR A 4 6.27 -12.65 -20.22
N LEU A 5 7.23 -11.72 -20.33
CA LEU A 5 7.84 -11.03 -19.18
C LEU A 5 6.80 -10.45 -18.22
N ILE A 6 5.69 -9.91 -18.75
CA ILE A 6 4.59 -9.35 -17.96
C ILE A 6 3.95 -10.42 -17.04
N LYS A 7 3.72 -11.63 -17.55
CA LYS A 7 3.17 -12.74 -16.75
C LYS A 7 4.15 -13.19 -15.67
N MET A 8 5.44 -13.21 -15.98
CA MET A 8 6.48 -13.58 -15.02
C MET A 8 6.61 -12.55 -13.89
N LEU A 9 6.52 -11.25 -14.20
CA LEU A 9 6.49 -10.19 -13.21
C LEU A 9 5.24 -10.27 -12.32
N GLY A 10 4.08 -10.57 -12.90
CA GLY A 10 2.85 -10.80 -12.13
C GLY A 10 3.03 -11.90 -11.08
N PHE A 11 3.59 -13.05 -11.47
CA PHE A 11 3.87 -14.14 -10.52
C PHE A 11 4.89 -13.78 -9.44
N ALA A 12 5.92 -13.00 -9.78
CA ALA A 12 6.89 -12.53 -8.79
C ALA A 12 6.23 -11.61 -7.77
N ILE A 13 5.36 -10.70 -8.22
CA ILE A 13 4.59 -9.80 -7.34
C ILE A 13 3.65 -10.62 -6.44
N ASP A 14 2.88 -11.56 -7.00
CA ASP A 14 2.00 -12.45 -6.23
C ASP A 14 2.75 -13.26 -5.18
N ALA A 15 3.94 -13.76 -5.51
CA ALA A 15 4.78 -14.50 -4.57
C ALA A 15 5.27 -13.58 -3.43
N ILE A 16 5.80 -12.40 -3.76
CA ILE A 16 6.29 -11.43 -2.75
C ILE A 16 5.16 -11.02 -1.81
N THR A 17 3.98 -10.70 -2.35
CA THR A 17 2.87 -10.22 -1.55
C THR A 17 2.21 -11.35 -0.75
N SER A 18 2.32 -12.62 -1.16
CA SER A 18 1.67 -13.76 -0.48
C SER A 18 2.55 -14.40 0.58
N PHE A 19 3.87 -14.39 0.39
CA PHE A 19 4.82 -14.99 1.33
C PHE A 19 5.57 -13.97 2.19
N SER A 20 5.32 -12.67 2.02
CA SER A 20 6.05 -11.63 2.77
C SER A 20 5.19 -10.43 3.18
N VAL A 21 5.58 -9.83 4.30
CA VAL A 21 5.12 -8.51 4.77
C VAL A 21 5.96 -7.35 4.19
N PHE A 22 6.85 -7.66 3.25
CA PHE A 22 7.75 -6.69 2.64
C PHE A 22 7.06 -5.48 1.97
N PRO A 23 5.98 -5.65 1.18
CA PRO A 23 5.23 -4.52 0.61
C PRO A 23 4.67 -3.59 1.70
N LEU A 24 4.15 -4.17 2.79
CA LEU A 24 3.63 -3.41 3.94
C LEU A 24 4.74 -2.64 4.67
N ARG A 25 5.94 -3.22 4.78
CA ARG A 25 7.11 -2.53 5.35
C ARG A 25 7.60 -1.39 4.47
N ILE A 26 7.60 -1.55 3.15
CA ILE A 26 7.91 -0.44 2.24
C ILE A 26 6.89 0.67 2.44
N ALA A 27 5.58 0.38 2.41
CA ALA A 27 4.51 1.36 2.62
C ALA A 27 4.75 2.24 3.86
N THR A 28 5.04 1.58 4.98
CA THR A 28 5.23 2.21 6.29
C THR A 28 6.52 3.02 6.34
N MET A 29 7.62 2.52 5.77
CA MET A 29 8.85 3.30 5.65
C MET A 29 8.68 4.53 4.75
N THR A 30 8.04 4.39 3.59
CA THR A 30 7.78 5.52 2.69
C THR A 30 6.90 6.56 3.37
N GLY A 31 5.87 6.12 4.11
CA GLY A 31 5.04 7.03 4.89
C GLY A 31 5.78 7.75 6.01
N LEU A 32 6.70 7.06 6.69
CA LEU A 32 7.50 7.66 7.75
C LEU A 32 8.50 8.70 7.19
N VAL A 33 9.17 8.38 6.08
CA VAL A 33 10.06 9.34 5.38
C VAL A 33 9.26 10.55 4.90
N MET A 34 8.11 10.34 4.27
CA MET A 34 7.28 11.43 3.78
C MET A 34 6.74 12.31 4.93
N SER A 35 6.36 11.70 6.06
CA SER A 35 5.95 12.45 7.26
C SER A 35 7.08 13.34 7.80
N LEU A 36 8.32 12.84 7.83
CA LEU A 36 9.50 13.62 8.24
C LEU A 36 9.75 14.80 7.29
N VAL A 37 9.74 14.56 5.98
CA VAL A 37 9.93 15.61 4.95
C VAL A 37 8.85 16.68 5.06
N SER A 38 7.59 16.27 5.24
CA SER A 38 6.47 17.19 5.45
C SER A 38 6.63 18.01 6.73
N GLY A 39 7.08 17.38 7.82
CA GLY A 39 7.39 18.08 9.08
C GLY A 39 8.46 19.16 8.90
N ILE A 40 9.55 18.85 8.20
CA ILE A 40 10.62 19.82 7.90
C ILE A 40 10.11 20.96 7.02
N TYR A 41 9.34 20.64 5.98
CA TYR A 41 8.74 21.65 5.11
C TYR A 41 7.72 22.54 5.85
N GLY A 42 6.96 21.98 6.78
CA GLY A 42 6.07 22.72 7.68
C GLY A 42 6.83 23.71 8.57
N LEU A 43 7.97 23.31 9.15
CA LEU A 43 8.84 24.21 9.92
C LEU A 43 9.39 25.35 9.06
N TYR A 44 9.83 25.06 7.84
CA TYR A 44 10.25 26.08 6.89
C TYR A 44 9.11 27.05 6.54
N ALA A 45 7.89 26.56 6.33
CA ALA A 45 6.73 27.39 6.04
C ALA A 45 6.37 28.32 7.22
N ILE A 46 6.48 27.83 8.46
CA ILE A 46 6.28 28.66 9.68
C ILE A 46 7.36 29.74 9.78
N TYR A 47 8.62 29.40 9.52
CA TYR A 47 9.72 30.37 9.47
C TYR A 47 9.45 31.45 8.41
N ALA A 48 9.15 31.05 7.18
CA ALA A 48 8.87 31.97 6.08
C ALA A 48 7.66 32.89 6.38
N TRP A 49 6.62 32.38 7.05
CA TRP A 49 5.47 33.15 7.50
C TRP A 49 5.87 34.26 8.48
N MET A 50 6.75 33.95 9.44
CA MET A 50 7.15 34.89 10.50
C MET A 50 8.03 36.05 10.00
N PHE A 51 8.83 35.83 8.94
CA PHE A 51 9.86 36.78 8.52
C PHE A 51 9.58 37.50 7.17
N ASN A 52 8.80 36.93 6.24
CA ASN A 52 8.76 37.44 4.85
C ASN A 52 7.49 38.19 4.39
N GLY A 53 6.45 38.30 5.23
CA GLY A 53 5.40 39.34 5.20
C GLY A 53 4.61 39.71 3.93
N ARG A 54 4.90 39.19 2.72
CA ARG A 54 4.33 39.69 1.45
C ARG A 54 4.23 38.63 0.34
N VAL A 55 3.29 37.69 0.46
CA VAL A 55 2.70 36.85 -0.63
C VAL A 55 1.28 36.48 -0.18
N ILE A 56 0.37 35.94 -1.01
CA ILE A 56 -0.86 35.30 -0.50
C ILE A 56 -0.42 34.13 0.40
N ILE A 57 -0.36 34.40 1.70
CA ILE A 57 0.43 33.59 2.62
C ILE A 57 -0.28 32.24 2.81
N GLY A 58 0.43 31.14 2.55
CA GLY A 58 -0.02 29.80 2.94
C GLY A 58 -0.76 28.97 1.89
N TRP A 59 -1.26 29.52 0.77
CA TRP A 59 -2.09 28.75 -0.16
C TRP A 59 -1.32 27.62 -0.87
N GLY A 60 -0.14 27.94 -1.43
CA GLY A 60 0.71 26.95 -2.10
C GLY A 60 1.21 25.86 -1.15
N SER A 61 1.65 26.24 0.05
CA SER A 61 2.09 25.27 1.08
C SER A 61 0.95 24.40 1.58
N VAL A 62 -0.26 24.96 1.77
CA VAL A 62 -1.43 24.20 2.24
C VAL A 62 -1.87 23.19 1.19
N ILE A 63 -1.98 23.58 -0.08
CA ILE A 63 -2.37 22.67 -1.16
C ILE A 63 -1.35 21.55 -1.35
N VAL A 64 -0.05 21.89 -1.35
CA VAL A 64 1.01 20.88 -1.49
C VAL A 64 0.98 19.91 -0.31
N SER A 65 0.82 20.39 0.93
CA SER A 65 0.72 19.52 2.11
C SER A 65 -0.51 18.61 2.08
N ILE A 66 -1.67 19.13 1.66
CA ILE A 66 -2.92 18.35 1.56
C ILE A 66 -2.80 17.29 0.47
N LEU A 67 -2.34 17.64 -0.73
CA LEU A 67 -2.17 16.69 -1.83
C LEU A 67 -1.13 15.62 -1.48
N PHE A 68 -0.07 16.00 -0.80
CA PHE A 68 0.98 15.09 -0.36
C PHE A 68 0.49 14.12 0.72
N MET A 69 -0.14 14.62 1.78
CA MET A 69 -0.74 13.75 2.82
C MET A 69 -1.84 12.87 2.24
N GLY A 70 -2.68 13.41 1.34
CA GLY A 70 -3.74 12.65 0.68
C GLY A 70 -3.20 11.55 -0.22
N GLY A 71 -2.19 11.84 -1.04
CA GLY A 71 -1.50 10.84 -1.87
C GLY A 71 -0.86 9.73 -1.03
N LEU A 72 -0.21 10.10 0.08
CA LEU A 72 0.39 9.13 0.99
C LEU A 72 -0.67 8.24 1.66
N GLN A 73 -1.77 8.83 2.13
CA GLN A 73 -2.89 8.08 2.73
C GLN A 73 -3.48 7.08 1.73
N LEU A 74 -3.64 7.46 0.45
CA LEU A 74 -4.16 6.56 -0.59
C LEU A 74 -3.21 5.39 -0.87
N VAL A 75 -1.89 5.61 -0.86
CA VAL A 75 -0.89 4.53 -0.99
C VAL A 75 -0.99 3.56 0.18
N ILE A 76 -1.06 4.08 1.42
CA ILE A 76 -1.20 3.24 2.62
C ILE A 76 -2.52 2.44 2.58
N LEU A 77 -3.62 3.08 2.20
CA LEU A 77 -4.94 2.42 2.05
C LEU A 77 -4.92 1.35 0.97
N GLY A 78 -4.25 1.58 -0.16
CA GLY A 78 -4.11 0.58 -1.22
C GLY A 78 -3.41 -0.68 -0.73
N ILE A 79 -2.33 -0.50 0.05
CA ILE A 79 -1.57 -1.62 0.59
C ILE A 79 -2.37 -2.37 1.67
N ILE A 80 -3.04 -1.65 2.57
CA ILE A 80 -3.96 -2.27 3.54
C ILE A 80 -5.07 -3.05 2.82
N GLY A 81 -5.66 -2.50 1.76
CA GLY A 81 -6.69 -3.15 0.96
C GLY A 81 -6.23 -4.47 0.34
N GLU A 82 -4.98 -4.54 -0.14
CA GLU A 82 -4.40 -5.78 -0.67
C GLU A 82 -4.27 -6.87 0.40
N TYR A 83 -3.80 -6.52 1.61
CA TYR A 83 -3.72 -7.46 2.73
C TYR A 83 -5.11 -7.91 3.22
N ILE A 84 -6.06 -6.99 3.34
CA ILE A 84 -7.45 -7.33 3.71
C ILE A 84 -8.06 -8.28 2.68
N GLY A 85 -7.85 -8.05 1.38
CA GLY A 85 -8.31 -8.93 0.32
C GLY A 85 -7.79 -10.36 0.47
N LYS A 86 -6.50 -10.53 0.84
CA LYS A 86 -5.91 -11.84 1.10
C LYS A 86 -6.46 -12.51 2.34
N ILE A 87 -6.60 -11.76 3.45
CA ILE A 87 -7.22 -12.27 4.68
C ILE A 87 -8.64 -12.75 4.40
N PHE A 88 -9.42 -12.00 3.60
CA PHE A 88 -10.77 -12.37 3.21
C PHE A 88 -10.83 -13.66 2.38
N MET A 89 -9.87 -13.84 1.47
CA MET A 89 -9.75 -15.08 0.69
C MET A 89 -9.42 -16.29 1.57
N GLU A 90 -8.56 -16.10 2.57
CA GLU A 90 -8.18 -17.15 3.53
C GLU A 90 -9.35 -17.51 4.47
N THR A 91 -10.04 -16.50 5.00
CA THR A 91 -11.17 -16.69 5.92
C THR A 91 -12.42 -17.26 5.25
N LYS A 92 -12.55 -17.13 3.93
CA LYS A 92 -13.65 -17.76 3.17
C LYS A 92 -13.69 -19.28 3.30
N ARG A 93 -12.58 -19.94 3.68
CA ARG A 93 -12.48 -21.42 3.82
C ARG A 93 -13.09 -22.17 2.62
N ARG A 94 -12.98 -21.60 1.42
CA ARG A 94 -13.60 -22.18 0.23
C ARG A 94 -12.81 -23.41 -0.17
N PRO A 95 -13.41 -24.61 -0.21
CA PRO A 95 -12.69 -25.81 -0.62
C PRO A 95 -12.18 -25.62 -2.05
N HIS A 96 -10.92 -25.96 -2.30
CA HIS A 96 -10.27 -25.77 -3.60
C HIS A 96 -10.99 -26.52 -4.74
N TYR A 97 -11.63 -27.63 -4.40
CA TYR A 97 -12.43 -28.44 -5.30
C TYR A 97 -13.53 -29.15 -4.52
N ILE A 98 -14.57 -29.55 -5.24
CA ILE A 98 -15.65 -30.39 -4.72
C ILE A 98 -15.54 -31.73 -5.43
N LEU A 99 -15.42 -32.82 -4.67
CA LEU A 99 -15.41 -34.17 -5.22
C LEU A 99 -16.84 -34.60 -5.53
N MET A 100 -17.07 -35.02 -6.77
CA MET A 100 -18.37 -35.57 -7.18
C MET A 100 -18.43 -37.09 -6.92
N GLU A 101 -17.34 -37.80 -7.17
CA GLU A 101 -17.21 -39.24 -6.91
C GLU A 101 -15.80 -39.59 -6.44
N THR A 102 -15.67 -40.62 -5.60
CA THR A 102 -14.38 -41.19 -5.16
C THR A 102 -14.47 -42.72 -5.08
N ASN A 103 -13.42 -43.41 -5.54
CA ASN A 103 -13.29 -44.87 -5.43
C ASN A 103 -12.54 -45.30 -4.16
N ILE A 104 -12.12 -44.34 -3.32
CA ILE A 104 -11.44 -44.60 -2.06
C ILE A 104 -12.49 -44.95 -1.00
N ARG A 105 -12.45 -46.18 -0.48
CA ARG A 105 -13.22 -46.57 0.70
C ARG A 105 -12.64 -45.89 1.93
N GLU A 106 -13.37 -44.94 2.53
CA GLU A 106 -12.99 -44.35 3.82
C GLU A 106 -12.79 -45.46 4.87
N LYS A 107 -11.60 -45.51 5.47
CA LYS A 107 -11.36 -46.36 6.64
C LYS A 107 -12.00 -45.67 7.86
N LYS A 108 -12.97 -46.35 8.46
CA LYS A 108 -13.54 -46.01 9.78
C LYS A 108 -12.48 -46.04 10.88
#